data_AF-A0A1V4S5E9-F1
#
_entry.id   AF-A0A1V4S5E9-F1
#
_cell.length_a   1.000
_cell.length_b   1.000
_cell.length_c   1.000
_cell.angle_alpha   90.00
_cell.angle_beta   90.00
_cell.angle_gamma   90.00
#
_symmetry.space_group_name_H-M   'P 1'
#
loop_
_entity.id
_entity.type
_entity.pdbx_description
1 polymer ?
#
loop_
_entity_poly.entity_id
_entity_poly.type
_entity_poly.pdbx_seq_one_letter_code
_entity_poly.pdbx_strand_id
1 'polypeptide(L)'
;MIFGVSAMARMRIKIIIFFLIFLIIWVSLSGCCLFPRKAKYTRRQRWMTVTAYDAGKKSCGWKRKYGCIGPPVYAYGPSKGKRKKVGITADGTKAKKGTIAADIKFYPFGTKMYVPGYGWGEVHDAGSAIKGPARIDVFFSNHTDAVEWGKKRLKVTILKPKR
;
A
#
# COMPACT_ATOMS: atom_id res chain seq x y z
N MET A 1 31.17 21.52 -63.98
CA MET A 1 30.40 21.71 -62.73
C MET A 1 30.28 20.39 -61.94
N ILE A 2 31.38 19.81 -61.42
CA ILE A 2 31.32 18.50 -60.71
C ILE A 2 31.95 18.53 -59.30
N PHE A 3 32.72 19.57 -58.95
CA PHE A 3 33.42 19.64 -57.65
C PHE A 3 32.55 20.08 -56.45
N GLY A 4 31.36 20.67 -56.66
CA GLY A 4 30.53 21.23 -55.57
C GLY A 4 29.64 20.23 -54.82
N VAL A 5 29.23 19.14 -55.47
CA VAL A 5 28.23 18.19 -54.90
C VAL A 5 28.86 17.28 -53.82
N SER A 6 30.14 16.95 -53.98
CA SER A 6 30.86 16.02 -53.08
C SER A 6 31.21 16.64 -51.71
N ALA A 7 31.51 17.93 -51.68
CA ALA A 7 31.79 18.67 -50.43
C ALA A 7 30.52 18.87 -49.58
N MET A 8 29.38 19.17 -50.22
CA MET A 8 28.09 19.33 -49.57
C MET A 8 27.59 18.02 -48.94
N ALA A 9 27.80 16.88 -49.61
CA ALA A 9 27.45 15.56 -49.08
C ALA A 9 28.30 15.17 -47.85
N ARG A 10 29.62 15.41 -47.90
CA ARG A 10 30.52 15.19 -46.75
C ARG A 10 30.18 16.07 -45.55
N MET A 11 29.78 17.33 -45.80
CA MET A 11 29.38 18.26 -44.74
C MET A 11 28.07 17.84 -44.08
N ARG A 12 27.08 17.37 -44.87
CA ARG A 12 25.82 16.80 -44.35
C ARG A 12 26.06 15.57 -43.48
N ILE A 13 26.97 14.68 -43.90
CA ILE A 13 27.31 13.48 -43.12
C ILE A 13 27.95 13.85 -41.77
N LYS A 14 28.87 14.82 -41.74
CA LYS A 14 29.50 15.29 -40.49
C LYS A 14 28.48 15.91 -39.53
N ILE A 15 27.51 16.67 -40.06
CA ILE A 15 26.43 17.27 -39.27
C ILE A 15 25.53 16.18 -38.69
N ILE A 16 25.14 15.19 -39.48
CA ILE A 16 24.33 14.05 -39.02
C ILE A 16 25.07 13.26 -37.93
N ILE A 17 26.36 12.99 -38.12
CA ILE A 17 27.19 12.30 -37.13
C ILE A 17 27.28 13.12 -35.83
N PHE A 18 27.44 14.44 -35.92
CA PHE A 18 27.46 15.33 -34.74
C PHE A 18 26.13 15.27 -33.98
N PHE A 19 24.98 15.35 -34.68
CA PHE A 19 23.67 15.23 -34.05
C PHE A 19 23.42 13.84 -33.45
N LEU A 20 23.88 12.77 -34.10
CA LEU A 20 23.77 11.41 -33.56
C LEU A 20 24.64 11.22 -32.30
N ILE A 21 25.87 11.73 -32.31
CA ILE A 21 26.74 11.70 -31.13
C ILE A 21 26.13 12.53 -29.99
N PHE A 22 25.58 13.72 -30.30
CA PHE A 22 24.92 14.56 -29.31
C PHE A 22 23.66 13.89 -28.74
N LEU A 23 22.87 13.19 -29.56
CA LEU A 23 21.71 12.42 -29.12
C LEU A 23 22.13 11.25 -28.22
N ILE A 24 23.19 10.52 -28.57
CA ILE A 24 23.72 9.42 -27.76
C ILE A 24 24.26 9.93 -26.42
N ILE A 25 24.99 11.04 -26.42
CA ILE A 25 25.48 11.70 -25.19
C ILE A 25 24.31 12.18 -24.35
N TRP A 26 23.27 12.78 -24.94
CA TRP A 26 22.08 13.23 -24.23
C TRP A 26 21.28 12.07 -23.63
N VAL A 27 21.11 10.96 -24.36
CA VAL A 27 20.49 9.72 -23.86
C VAL A 27 21.33 9.08 -22.74
N SER A 28 22.66 9.21 -22.80
CA SER A 28 23.56 8.65 -21.78
C SER A 28 23.64 9.53 -20.51
N LEU A 29 23.59 10.86 -20.66
CA LEU A 29 23.62 11.84 -19.57
C LEU A 29 22.24 12.03 -18.91
N SER A 30 21.15 11.66 -19.59
CA SER A 30 19.81 11.56 -18.99
C SER A 30 19.62 10.31 -18.12
N GLY A 31 20.74 9.71 -17.69
CA GLY A 31 20.93 8.77 -16.59
C GLY A 31 19.69 8.02 -16.14
N CYS A 32 19.58 6.73 -16.51
CA CYS A 32 18.62 5.70 -16.09
C CYS A 32 17.62 6.03 -14.94
N CYS A 33 16.78 7.06 -15.11
CA CYS A 33 15.59 7.32 -14.28
C CYS A 33 14.39 6.50 -14.80
N LEU A 34 14.54 5.80 -15.93
CA LEU A 34 13.49 5.07 -16.63
C LEU A 34 13.13 3.71 -16.03
N PHE A 35 13.91 3.18 -15.08
CA PHE A 35 13.64 1.88 -14.47
C PHE A 35 13.48 2.01 -12.95
N PRO A 36 12.25 2.28 -12.45
CA PRO A 36 11.99 2.15 -11.03
C PRO A 36 12.37 0.72 -10.61
N ARG A 37 13.25 0.58 -9.61
CA ARG A 37 13.60 -0.74 -9.06
C ARG A 37 12.30 -1.41 -8.63
N LYS A 38 11.90 -2.49 -9.31
CA LYS A 38 10.73 -3.28 -8.91
C LYS A 38 10.90 -3.67 -7.45
N ALA A 39 9.92 -3.32 -6.61
CA ALA A 39 9.91 -3.71 -5.21
C ALA A 39 10.03 -5.24 -5.12
N LYS A 40 11.13 -5.72 -4.53
CA LYS A 40 11.33 -7.16 -4.33
C LYS A 40 10.51 -7.57 -3.12
N TYR A 41 9.84 -8.72 -3.19
CA TYR A 41 9.04 -9.25 -2.07
C TYR A 41 9.63 -10.58 -1.58
N THR A 42 9.50 -10.85 -0.29
CA THR A 42 9.67 -12.21 0.27
C THR A 42 8.31 -12.85 0.45
N ARG A 43 8.11 -14.03 -0.15
CA ARG A 43 6.91 -14.84 0.02
C ARG A 43 7.06 -15.79 1.19
N ARG A 44 6.08 -15.84 2.08
CA ARG A 44 6.00 -16.82 3.18
C ARG A 44 4.54 -17.24 3.39
N GLN A 45 4.32 -18.43 3.96
CA GLN A 45 3.01 -18.84 4.44
C GLN A 45 3.03 -19.00 5.95
N ARG A 46 1.90 -18.72 6.60
CA ARG A 46 1.79 -18.83 8.06
C ARG A 46 0.37 -19.10 8.50
N TRP A 47 0.22 -19.94 9.52
CA TRP A 47 -1.04 -20.07 10.25
C TRP A 47 -1.27 -18.84 11.13
N MET A 48 -2.34 -18.12 10.87
CA MET A 48 -2.69 -16.89 11.58
C MET A 48 -4.12 -16.96 12.08
N THR A 49 -4.37 -16.33 13.22
CA THR A 49 -5.72 -15.97 13.65
C THR A 49 -6.15 -14.75 12.86
N VAL A 50 -7.24 -14.91 12.10
CA VAL A 50 -7.82 -13.88 11.25
C VAL A 50 -9.20 -13.54 11.81
N THR A 51 -9.34 -12.32 12.32
CA THR A 51 -10.63 -11.73 12.69
C THR A 51 -11.11 -10.79 11.59
N ALA A 52 -12.32 -10.25 11.74
CA ALA A 52 -12.81 -9.16 10.90
C ALA A 52 -13.22 -7.96 11.74
N TYR A 53 -13.14 -6.79 11.11
CA TYR A 53 -13.59 -5.53 11.68
C TYR A 53 -14.25 -4.65 10.62
N ASP A 54 -15.01 -3.67 11.09
CA ASP A 54 -15.64 -2.63 10.28
C ASP A 54 -15.35 -1.24 10.86
N ALA A 55 -15.76 -0.18 10.15
CA ALA A 55 -15.54 1.20 10.59
C ALA A 55 -16.48 1.65 11.75
N GLY A 56 -17.40 0.80 12.18
CA GLY A 56 -18.42 1.06 13.17
C GLY A 56 -17.91 1.30 14.58
N LYS A 57 -18.82 1.80 15.44
CA LYS A 57 -18.53 2.23 16.81
C LYS A 57 -17.92 1.12 17.67
N LYS A 58 -18.48 -0.10 17.56
CA LYS A 58 -18.06 -1.29 18.34
C LYS A 58 -16.65 -1.72 17.96
N SER A 59 -16.41 -1.92 16.65
CA SER A 59 -15.14 -2.39 16.11
C SER A 59 -14.01 -1.37 16.25
N CYS A 60 -14.28 -0.09 15.98
CA CYS A 60 -13.27 0.98 15.98
C CYS A 60 -13.24 1.84 17.27
N GLY A 61 -14.02 1.48 18.28
CA GLY A 61 -13.98 2.07 19.63
C GLY A 61 -14.29 3.56 19.69
N TRP A 62 -15.33 4.02 18.99
CA TRP A 62 -15.68 5.44 18.93
C TRP A 62 -17.15 5.71 19.25
N LYS A 63 -17.43 6.92 19.73
CA LYS A 63 -18.78 7.42 19.99
C LYS A 63 -18.94 8.83 19.46
N ARG A 64 -20.18 9.31 19.33
CA ARG A 64 -20.44 10.72 19.07
C ARG A 64 -20.26 11.51 20.37
N LYS A 65 -19.70 12.72 20.29
CA LYS A 65 -19.34 13.52 21.47
C LYS A 65 -20.55 13.81 22.38
N TYR A 66 -21.71 14.10 21.79
CA TYR A 66 -22.94 14.46 22.52
C TYR A 66 -24.05 13.43 22.24
N GLY A 67 -23.80 12.17 22.63
CA GLY A 67 -24.78 11.08 22.50
C GLY A 67 -25.00 10.62 21.05
N CYS A 68 -26.03 11.14 20.40
CA CYS A 68 -26.32 10.89 18.98
C CYS A 68 -25.72 11.97 18.06
N ILE A 69 -25.35 13.13 18.61
CA ILE A 69 -24.97 14.34 17.86
C ILE A 69 -23.48 14.66 18.04
N GLY A 70 -22.91 15.39 17.08
CA GLY A 70 -21.55 15.92 17.14
C GLY A 70 -20.50 15.02 16.49
N PRO A 71 -19.21 15.42 16.55
CA PRO A 71 -18.14 14.68 15.88
C PRO A 71 -17.85 13.33 16.55
N PRO A 72 -17.33 12.34 15.81
CA PRO A 72 -16.81 11.12 16.41
C PRO A 72 -15.53 11.38 17.22
N VAL A 73 -15.48 10.76 18.40
CA VAL A 73 -14.38 10.80 19.36
C VAL A 73 -14.04 9.39 19.84
N TYR A 74 -12.82 9.17 20.33
CA TYR A 74 -12.46 7.90 20.96
C TYR A 74 -13.32 7.67 22.20
N ALA A 75 -13.91 6.47 22.30
CA ALA A 75 -14.80 6.12 23.41
C ALA A 75 -14.04 5.74 24.68
N TYR A 76 -12.86 5.14 24.54
CA TYR A 76 -12.01 4.62 25.61
C TYR A 76 -10.52 4.76 25.27
N GLY A 77 -9.66 4.40 26.22
CA GLY A 77 -8.20 4.45 26.09
C GLY A 77 -7.59 5.84 26.31
N PRO A 78 -6.27 5.99 26.13
CA PRO A 78 -5.55 7.24 26.43
C PRO A 78 -6.03 8.46 25.63
N SER A 79 -6.62 8.23 24.45
CA SER A 79 -7.15 9.28 23.58
C SER A 79 -8.63 9.57 23.79
N LYS A 80 -9.27 9.01 24.84
CA LYS A 80 -10.71 9.17 25.12
C LYS A 80 -11.14 10.64 25.03
N GLY A 81 -12.23 10.90 24.32
CA GLY A 81 -12.77 12.25 24.12
C GLY A 81 -12.11 13.07 23.01
N LYS A 82 -10.92 12.71 22.53
CA LYS A 82 -10.27 13.37 21.39
C LYS A 82 -10.97 13.00 20.07
N ARG A 83 -10.91 13.92 19.09
CA ARG A 83 -11.47 13.74 17.75
C ARG A 83 -10.89 12.48 17.08
N LYS A 84 -11.75 11.59 16.59
CA LYS A 84 -11.35 10.42 15.81
C LYS A 84 -11.72 10.61 14.34
N LYS A 85 -10.80 10.29 13.44
CA LYS A 85 -11.07 10.12 12.00
C LYS A 85 -11.60 8.70 11.78
N VAL A 86 -12.90 8.55 11.56
CA VAL A 86 -13.55 7.25 11.36
C VAL A 86 -13.29 6.74 9.95
N GLY A 87 -12.97 5.46 9.81
CA GLY A 87 -12.67 4.84 8.51
C GLY A 87 -11.34 5.26 7.90
N ILE A 88 -10.46 5.90 8.69
CA ILE A 88 -9.09 6.20 8.29
C ILE A 88 -8.16 5.23 9.04
N THR A 89 -7.29 4.57 8.28
CA THR A 89 -6.33 3.57 8.77
C THR A 89 -5.10 4.24 9.38
N ALA A 90 -4.26 3.45 10.05
CA ALA A 90 -3.01 3.93 10.65
C ALA A 90 -2.03 4.57 9.66
N ASP A 91 -2.01 4.15 8.39
CA ASP A 91 -1.19 4.77 7.33
C ASP A 91 -1.83 6.00 6.68
N GLY A 92 -3.03 6.40 7.11
CA GLY A 92 -3.74 7.58 6.63
C GLY A 92 -4.65 7.34 5.42
N THR A 93 -4.72 6.13 4.89
CA THR A 93 -5.64 5.79 3.81
C THR A 93 -7.07 5.56 4.31
N LYS A 94 -8.04 5.53 3.39
CA LYS A 94 -9.44 5.19 3.72
C LYS A 94 -9.60 3.67 3.73
N ALA A 95 -10.10 3.14 4.85
CA ALA A 95 -10.40 1.74 4.99
C ALA A 95 -11.45 1.30 3.97
N LYS A 96 -11.15 0.20 3.28
CA LYS A 96 -11.97 -0.42 2.22
C LYS A 96 -11.68 -1.91 2.16
N LYS A 97 -12.52 -2.69 1.47
CA LYS A 97 -12.26 -4.13 1.23
C LYS A 97 -10.84 -4.31 0.69
N GLY A 98 -10.09 -5.25 1.26
CA GLY A 98 -8.66 -5.45 1.05
C GLY A 98 -7.77 -4.75 2.08
N THR A 99 -8.30 -3.91 2.97
CA THR A 99 -7.52 -3.33 4.07
C THR A 99 -7.28 -4.38 5.15
N ILE A 100 -6.03 -4.55 5.56
CA ILE A 100 -5.63 -5.46 6.63
C ILE A 100 -5.02 -4.65 7.78
N ALA A 101 -5.47 -4.93 9.00
CA ALA A 101 -4.84 -4.48 10.21
C ALA A 101 -3.85 -5.55 10.71
N ALA A 102 -2.62 -5.13 11.00
CA ALA A 102 -1.56 -6.03 11.46
C ALA A 102 -0.59 -5.34 12.41
N ASP A 103 0.31 -6.11 13.02
CA ASP A 103 1.43 -5.57 13.78
C ASP A 103 2.55 -5.09 12.83
N ILE A 104 2.73 -3.77 12.76
CA ILE A 104 3.66 -3.10 11.84
C ILE A 104 5.12 -3.48 12.08
N LYS A 105 5.47 -3.92 13.30
CA LYS A 105 6.82 -4.43 13.61
C LYS A 105 7.15 -5.67 12.77
N PHE A 106 6.15 -6.50 12.48
CA PHE A 106 6.33 -7.74 11.72
C PHE A 106 5.94 -7.58 10.25
N TYR A 107 4.86 -6.83 10.00
CA TYR A 107 4.27 -6.62 8.68
C TYR A 107 4.17 -5.13 8.41
N PRO A 108 5.22 -4.52 7.83
CA PRO A 108 5.18 -3.09 7.49
C PRO A 108 4.03 -2.78 6.53
N PHE A 109 3.60 -1.51 6.53
CA PHE A 109 2.61 -1.04 5.55
C PHE A 109 3.04 -1.41 4.12
N GLY A 110 2.06 -1.79 3.31
CA GLY A 110 2.29 -2.32 1.97
C GLY A 110 2.56 -3.83 1.90
N THR A 111 2.59 -4.53 3.04
CA THR A 111 2.64 -6.00 3.04
C THR A 111 1.36 -6.55 2.45
N LYS A 112 1.45 -7.32 1.36
CA LYS A 112 0.29 -7.94 0.71
C LYS A 112 0.04 -9.32 1.30
N MET A 113 -1.21 -9.67 1.51
CA MET A 113 -1.59 -10.98 2.04
C MET A 113 -2.78 -11.55 1.29
N TYR A 114 -2.73 -12.85 1.00
CA TYR A 114 -3.88 -13.62 0.56
C TYR A 114 -4.45 -14.40 1.74
N VAL A 115 -5.71 -14.11 2.05
CA VAL A 115 -6.46 -14.73 3.13
C VAL A 115 -7.54 -15.61 2.50
N PRO A 116 -7.48 -16.95 2.67
CA PRO A 116 -8.49 -17.86 2.13
C PRO A 116 -9.91 -17.44 2.55
N GLY A 117 -10.84 -17.36 1.59
CA GLY A 117 -12.21 -16.93 1.80
C GLY A 117 -12.44 -15.40 1.84
N TYR A 118 -11.39 -14.59 2.02
CA TYR A 118 -11.49 -13.13 1.96
C TYR A 118 -10.90 -12.56 0.66
N GLY A 119 -9.79 -13.14 0.21
CA GLY A 119 -9.05 -12.73 -0.99
C GLY A 119 -7.74 -12.00 -0.67
N TRP A 120 -7.28 -11.20 -1.63
CA TRP A 120 -6.08 -10.38 -1.47
C TRP A 120 -6.38 -9.10 -0.70
N GLY A 121 -5.44 -8.73 0.16
CA GLY A 121 -5.43 -7.46 0.86
C GLY A 121 -4.01 -6.96 1.12
N GLU A 122 -3.93 -5.77 1.69
CA GLU A 122 -2.69 -5.06 1.96
C GLU A 122 -2.75 -4.42 3.35
N VAL A 123 -1.63 -4.46 4.06
CA VAL A 123 -1.51 -3.88 5.39
C VAL A 123 -1.46 -2.36 5.27
N HIS A 124 -2.53 -1.72 5.71
CA HIS A 124 -2.67 -0.25 5.79
C HIS A 124 -3.01 0.19 7.21
N ASP A 125 -3.44 -0.73 8.07
CA ASP A 125 -3.95 -0.41 9.39
C ASP A 125 -3.18 -1.09 10.52
N ALA A 126 -3.28 -0.52 11.72
CA ALA A 126 -2.63 -1.03 12.92
C ALA A 126 -3.59 -0.95 14.11
N GLY A 127 -3.90 -2.12 14.69
CA GLY A 127 -4.76 -2.23 15.87
C GLY A 127 -3.96 -2.38 17.16
N SER A 128 -4.42 -1.77 18.25
CA SER A 128 -3.83 -2.00 19.58
C SER A 128 -3.98 -3.46 20.04
N ALA A 129 -5.08 -4.13 19.66
CA ALA A 129 -5.34 -5.53 19.98
C ALA A 129 -4.73 -6.54 18.96
N ILE A 130 -4.21 -6.04 17.83
CA ILE A 130 -3.63 -6.87 16.76
C ILE A 130 -2.11 -6.85 16.90
N LYS A 131 -1.59 -7.81 17.67
CA LYS A 131 -0.17 -7.88 18.06
C LYS A 131 0.45 -9.21 17.71
N GLY A 132 1.76 -9.15 17.44
CA GLY A 132 2.57 -10.30 17.11
C GLY A 132 2.39 -10.77 15.67
N PRO A 133 3.09 -11.85 15.28
CA PRO A 133 3.24 -12.21 13.89
C PRO A 133 2.28 -13.32 13.46
N ALA A 134 1.22 -13.60 14.20
CA ALA A 134 0.27 -14.67 13.91
C ALA A 134 -1.19 -14.21 14.09
N ARG A 135 -1.43 -12.89 14.12
CA ARG A 135 -2.76 -12.30 14.24
C ARG A 135 -2.91 -11.15 13.26
N ILE A 136 -4.02 -11.12 12.54
CA ILE A 136 -4.43 -10.03 11.64
C ILE A 136 -5.94 -9.81 11.74
N ASP A 137 -6.39 -8.64 11.32
CA ASP A 137 -7.80 -8.29 11.19
C ASP A 137 -8.08 -7.86 9.75
N VAL A 138 -9.14 -8.38 9.13
CA VAL A 138 -9.53 -8.02 7.75
C VAL A 138 -10.72 -7.08 7.76
N PHE A 139 -10.67 -6.03 6.95
CA PHE A 139 -11.72 -5.02 6.92
C PHE A 139 -12.93 -5.46 6.08
N PHE A 140 -14.13 -5.22 6.60
CA PHE A 140 -15.38 -5.29 5.87
C PHE A 140 -16.10 -3.94 5.92
N SER A 141 -16.77 -3.59 4.82
CA SER A 141 -17.56 -2.37 4.75
C SER A 141 -18.81 -2.43 5.63
N ASN A 142 -19.40 -3.62 5.76
CA ASN A 142 -20.61 -3.87 6.53
C ASN A 142 -20.29 -4.59 7.83
N HIS A 143 -20.97 -4.20 8.91
CA HIS A 143 -20.81 -4.82 10.22
C HIS A 143 -21.28 -6.29 10.21
N THR A 144 -22.39 -6.59 9.55
CA THR A 144 -22.96 -7.94 9.47
C THR A 144 -21.95 -8.92 8.85
N ASP A 145 -21.36 -8.57 7.71
CA ASP A 145 -20.35 -9.41 7.04
C ASP A 145 -19.12 -9.65 7.95
N ALA A 146 -18.70 -8.66 8.75
CA ALA A 146 -17.60 -8.82 9.70
C ALA A 146 -17.95 -9.80 10.83
N VAL A 147 -19.20 -9.74 11.31
CA VAL A 147 -19.70 -10.67 12.34
C VAL A 147 -19.82 -12.08 11.79
N GLU A 148 -20.40 -12.25 10.60
CA GLU A 148 -20.51 -13.54 9.91
C GLU A 148 -19.15 -14.14 9.58
N TRP A 149 -18.16 -13.31 9.27
CA TRP A 149 -16.79 -13.77 9.08
C TRP A 149 -16.22 -14.45 10.33
N GLY A 150 -16.46 -13.87 11.51
CA GLY A 150 -16.04 -14.41 12.79
C GLY A 150 -14.52 -14.47 13.00
N LYS A 151 -14.06 -15.40 13.83
CA LYS A 151 -12.64 -15.66 14.11
C LYS A 151 -12.23 -16.99 13.51
N LYS A 152 -11.22 -16.98 12.64
CA LYS A 152 -10.74 -18.19 11.94
C LYS A 152 -9.24 -18.38 12.16
N ARG A 153 -8.75 -19.63 12.18
CA ARG A 153 -7.32 -19.92 11.97
C ARG A 153 -7.12 -20.35 10.53
N LEU A 154 -6.37 -19.55 9.77
CA LEU A 154 -6.17 -19.75 8.34
C LEU A 154 -4.68 -19.73 7.99
N LYS A 155 -4.31 -20.48 6.95
CA LYS A 155 -2.97 -20.44 6.37
C LYS A 155 -2.89 -19.28 5.37
N VAL A 156 -2.35 -18.16 5.82
CA VAL A 156 -2.24 -16.91 5.06
C VAL A 156 -0.96 -16.92 4.23
N THR A 157 -1.06 -16.50 2.97
CA THR A 157 0.13 -16.24 2.13
C THR A 157 0.51 -14.77 2.26
N ILE A 158 1.77 -14.50 2.55
CA ILE A 158 2.30 -13.17 2.87
C ILE A 158 3.37 -12.81 1.85
N LEU A 159 3.24 -11.64 1.25
CA LEU A 159 4.22 -11.00 0.38
C LEU A 159 4.74 -9.74 1.08
N LYS A 160 5.84 -9.89 1.79
CA LYS A 160 6.47 -8.80 2.55
C LYS A 160 7.48 -8.05 1.67
N PRO A 161 7.42 -6.71 1.55
CA PRO A 161 8.43 -5.95 0.84
C PRO A 161 9.83 -6.19 1.42
N LYS A 162 10.82 -6.45 0.56
CA LYS A 162 12.23 -6.36 0.92
C LYS A 162 12.57 -4.88 1.02
N ARG A 163 12.93 -4.45 2.22
CA ARG A 163 13.61 -3.17 2.45
C ARG A 163 15.10 -3.38 2.25
#